data_AF-A0A914N412-F1
#
_entry.id   AF-A0A914N412-F1
#
_cell.length_a   1.000
_cell.length_b   1.000
_cell.length_c   1.000
_cell.angle_alpha   90.00
_cell.angle_beta   90.00
_cell.angle_gamma   90.00
#
_symmetry.space_group_name_H-M   'P 1'
#
loop_
_entity.id
_entity.type
_entity.pdbx_description
1 polymer ?
#
loop_
_entity_poly.entity_id
_entity_poly.type
_entity_poly.pdbx_seq_one_letter_code
_entity_poly.pdbx_strand_id
1 'polypeptide(L)'
;MSTNSSLNSHPFLTLLLSKFGHNELPEGAAEKWALSERLANWLDCRDILSYLRDEFYIPKMGTLPNVNPSIVNTGLEKECIYLCSNSVGLQPKCTKKYINNVLKQWEEMGVDGHFYGPEPWINCDDRLLEGIVKLVGAKLKEEVGLMNSTTVNIHVLFTSFYNPTPTKYKILLEDHAFPSDHYAIESQLRIKGLDPLKAMICLKPRKEEDCLRTEDILEIIEREGNSISILFFSAVNYYTGQLLNIQLITEKAKQKECLVGWDLSHAVANVPLYLNKWNVDIACWCNYKYACSGPGGVAGIFIHERYKNEGMSRQRLLGWWGHRLDTRFEMNNKMELSEGVAGYRMSTPSAILMAGVKGFLEANIFY
;
A
#
# COMPACT_ATOMS: atom_id res chain seq x y z
N MET A 1 -35.58 39.50 -7.35
CA MET A 1 -35.88 38.06 -7.52
C MET A 1 -35.25 37.60 -8.83
N SER A 2 -34.01 37.12 -8.80
CA SER A 2 -33.42 36.33 -9.87
C SER A 2 -33.01 35.00 -9.27
N THR A 3 -33.52 33.94 -9.86
CA THR A 3 -33.58 32.58 -9.33
C THR A 3 -32.21 31.91 -9.25
N ASN A 4 -31.87 31.42 -8.05
CA ASN A 4 -30.86 30.41 -7.75
C ASN A 4 -31.19 29.10 -8.47
N SER A 5 -30.80 28.94 -9.73
CA SER A 5 -31.00 27.66 -10.47
C SER A 5 -29.71 26.87 -10.73
N SER A 6 -28.53 27.27 -10.22
CA SER A 6 -27.27 26.56 -10.47
C SER A 6 -26.72 25.76 -9.29
N LEU A 7 -27.32 25.83 -8.09
CA LEU A 7 -26.84 25.11 -6.90
C LEU A 7 -27.43 23.70 -6.75
N ASN A 8 -28.59 23.41 -7.36
CA ASN A 8 -29.29 22.14 -7.21
C ASN A 8 -28.62 20.94 -7.91
N SER A 9 -27.50 21.14 -8.59
CA SER A 9 -26.77 20.08 -9.32
C SER A 9 -25.29 20.00 -8.98
N HIS A 10 -24.83 20.61 -7.88
CA HIS A 10 -23.42 20.52 -7.50
C HIS A 10 -23.10 19.10 -6.97
N PRO A 11 -22.12 18.36 -7.53
CA PRO A 11 -21.83 16.98 -7.12
C PRO A 11 -21.57 16.82 -5.61
N PHE A 12 -20.91 17.81 -5.00
CA PHE A 12 -20.67 17.85 -3.56
C PHE A 12 -21.97 17.95 -2.73
N LEU A 13 -22.98 18.66 -3.24
CA LEU A 13 -24.28 18.76 -2.57
C LEU A 13 -25.00 17.41 -2.55
N THR A 14 -24.98 16.71 -3.68
CA THR A 14 -25.51 15.34 -3.80
C THR A 14 -24.81 14.39 -2.83
N LEU A 15 -23.49 14.51 -2.68
CA LEU A 15 -22.71 13.70 -1.74
C LEU A 15 -23.02 14.01 -0.27
N LEU A 16 -23.15 15.29 0.09
CA LEU A 16 -23.52 15.71 1.45
C LEU A 16 -24.91 15.16 1.82
N LEU A 17 -25.89 15.32 0.93
CA LEU A 17 -27.25 14.86 1.15
C LEU A 17 -27.35 13.33 1.20
N SER A 18 -26.56 12.61 0.41
CA SER A 18 -26.55 11.14 0.46
C SER A 18 -25.91 10.60 1.74
N LYS A 19 -24.94 11.32 2.31
CA LYS A 19 -24.19 10.87 3.50
C LYS A 19 -24.87 11.22 4.83
N PHE A 20 -25.47 12.40 4.94
CA PHE A 20 -26.06 12.91 6.19
C PHE A 20 -27.61 12.99 6.15
N GLY A 21 -28.22 12.87 4.96
CA GLY A 21 -29.66 13.08 4.80
C GLY A 21 -30.10 14.52 5.08
N HIS A 22 -31.37 14.82 4.80
CA HIS A 22 -31.94 16.16 5.05
C HIS A 22 -32.12 16.48 6.54
N ASN A 23 -32.20 15.46 7.41
CA ASN A 23 -32.57 15.62 8.82
C ASN A 23 -31.36 15.83 9.76
N GLU A 24 -30.15 15.47 9.34
CA GLU A 24 -28.94 15.72 10.15
C GLU A 24 -28.35 17.09 9.86
N LEU A 25 -28.58 17.63 8.65
CA LEU A 25 -28.19 18.99 8.29
C LEU A 25 -29.18 20.01 8.86
N PRO A 26 -28.71 21.15 9.38
CA PRO A 26 -29.60 22.26 9.73
C PRO A 26 -30.44 22.69 8.52
N GLU A 27 -31.67 23.14 8.76
CA GLU A 27 -32.62 23.46 7.68
C GLU A 27 -32.03 24.46 6.66
N GLY A 28 -32.03 24.08 5.38
CA GLY A 28 -31.45 24.85 4.27
C GLY A 28 -29.92 24.95 4.26
N ALA A 29 -29.20 24.22 5.12
CA ALA A 29 -27.74 24.24 5.17
C ALA A 29 -27.09 23.62 3.92
N ALA A 30 -27.69 22.57 3.35
CA ALA A 30 -27.16 21.92 2.16
C ALA A 30 -26.97 22.94 1.02
N GLU A 31 -27.98 23.76 0.72
CA GLU A 31 -27.95 24.75 -0.37
C GLU A 31 -27.18 26.03 0.03
N LYS A 32 -27.32 26.49 1.27
CA LYS A 32 -26.75 27.76 1.73
C LYS A 32 -25.28 27.66 2.15
N TRP A 33 -24.84 26.50 2.62
CA TRP A 33 -23.50 26.33 3.23
C TRP A 33 -22.55 25.50 2.37
N ALA A 34 -22.99 24.94 1.24
CA ALA A 34 -22.20 24.01 0.40
C ALA A 34 -20.75 24.47 0.13
N LEU A 35 -20.52 25.78 0.04
CA LEU A 35 -19.20 26.39 -0.25
C LEU A 35 -18.71 27.31 0.89
N SER A 36 -19.21 27.13 2.11
CA SER A 36 -18.91 28.01 3.24
C SER A 36 -17.99 27.36 4.28
N GLU A 37 -17.17 28.17 4.94
CA GLU A 37 -16.37 27.77 6.10
C GLU A 37 -17.23 27.16 7.22
N ARG A 38 -18.47 27.64 7.36
CA ARG A 38 -19.43 27.13 8.35
C ARG A 38 -19.72 25.64 8.16
N LEU A 39 -19.79 25.16 6.91
CA LEU A 39 -19.99 23.74 6.64
C LEU A 39 -18.76 22.92 7.05
N ALA A 40 -17.56 23.40 6.72
CA ALA A 40 -16.32 22.72 7.11
C ALA A 40 -16.22 22.58 8.64
N ASN A 41 -16.43 23.67 9.39
CA ASN A 41 -16.43 23.64 10.86
C ASN A 41 -17.52 22.70 11.42
N TRP A 42 -18.70 22.66 10.79
CA TRP A 42 -19.78 21.77 11.20
C TRP A 42 -19.44 20.29 10.99
N LEU A 43 -18.75 19.97 9.89
CA LEU A 43 -18.23 18.63 9.59
C LEU A 43 -17.14 18.23 10.57
N ASP A 44 -16.16 19.11 10.83
CA ASP A 44 -15.06 18.85 11.76
C ASP A 44 -15.56 18.56 13.19
N CYS A 45 -16.56 19.31 13.67
CA CYS A 45 -17.16 19.08 14.99
C CYS A 45 -17.90 17.72 15.12
N ARG A 46 -18.15 17.02 14.01
CA ARG A 46 -18.82 15.72 13.96
C ARG A 46 -17.89 14.60 13.51
N ASP A 47 -16.64 14.92 13.20
CA ASP A 47 -15.67 13.91 12.82
C ASP A 47 -15.25 13.10 14.06
N ILE A 48 -15.75 11.87 14.11
CA ILE A 48 -15.40 10.90 15.18
C ILE A 48 -13.92 10.51 15.16
N LEU A 49 -13.20 10.82 14.08
CA LEU A 49 -11.77 10.57 13.92
C LEU A 49 -10.91 11.81 14.21
N SER A 50 -11.50 12.95 14.55
CA SER A 50 -10.80 14.22 14.77
C SER A 50 -9.66 14.12 15.79
N TYR A 51 -9.81 13.25 16.80
CA TYR A 51 -8.78 13.00 17.82
C TYR A 51 -7.48 12.44 17.23
N LEU A 52 -7.54 11.68 16.11
CA LEU A 52 -6.35 11.11 15.47
C LEU A 52 -5.40 12.20 14.99
N ARG A 53 -5.91 13.39 14.65
CA ARG A 53 -5.09 14.53 14.24
C ARG A 53 -4.03 14.87 15.28
N ASP A 54 -4.37 14.75 16.56
CA ASP A 54 -3.47 15.05 17.67
C ASP A 54 -2.38 13.99 17.87
N GLU A 55 -2.46 12.85 17.18
CA GLU A 55 -1.43 11.80 17.22
C GLU A 55 -0.30 12.03 16.20
N PHE A 56 -0.38 13.05 15.35
CA PHE A 56 0.62 13.33 14.32
C PHE A 56 1.37 14.65 14.54
N TYR A 57 2.62 14.69 14.07
CA TYR A 57 3.33 15.95 13.91
C TYR A 57 2.96 16.60 12.57
N ILE A 58 2.25 17.73 12.63
CA ILE A 58 1.94 18.54 11.45
C ILE A 58 2.98 19.66 11.34
N PRO A 59 3.66 19.84 10.19
CA PRO A 59 4.64 20.90 10.02
C PRO A 59 4.03 22.29 10.22
N LYS A 60 4.80 23.21 10.81
CA LYS A 60 4.42 24.62 10.89
C LYS A 60 4.83 25.36 9.63
N MET A 61 4.06 26.36 9.21
CA MET A 61 4.35 27.16 8.01
C MET A 61 5.77 27.73 8.01
N GLY A 62 6.26 28.23 9.15
CA GLY A 62 7.62 28.78 9.29
C GLY A 62 8.76 27.76 9.17
N THR A 63 8.47 26.46 9.22
CA THR A 63 9.48 25.40 9.07
C THR A 63 9.66 24.94 7.63
N LEU A 64 8.79 25.37 6.71
CA LEU A 64 8.77 24.91 5.33
C LEU A 64 9.60 25.82 4.42
N PRO A 65 10.44 25.27 3.52
CA PRO A 65 11.42 26.05 2.75
C PRO A 65 10.79 26.97 1.69
N ASN A 66 9.61 26.64 1.18
CA ASN A 66 8.96 27.35 0.07
C ASN A 66 7.82 28.28 0.52
N VAL A 67 7.69 28.52 1.82
CA VAL A 67 6.68 29.45 2.34
C VAL A 67 7.16 30.88 2.13
N ASN A 68 6.31 31.70 1.50
CA ASN A 68 6.53 33.14 1.41
C ASN A 68 5.86 33.84 2.60
N PRO A 69 6.63 34.37 3.58
CA PRO A 69 6.04 34.98 4.78
C PRO A 69 5.19 36.21 4.49
N SER A 70 5.36 36.90 3.35
CA SER A 70 4.57 38.09 3.02
C SER A 70 3.12 37.77 2.64
N ILE A 71 2.81 36.49 2.32
CA ILE A 71 1.48 36.04 1.91
C ILE A 71 0.77 35.30 3.06
N VAL A 72 1.51 34.77 4.03
CA VAL A 72 0.95 34.02 5.17
C VAL A 72 0.35 34.99 6.20
N ASN A 73 -0.95 35.21 6.09
CA ASN A 73 -1.71 36.06 7.01
C ASN A 73 -2.14 35.35 8.32
N THR A 74 -1.99 34.02 8.40
CA THR A 74 -2.37 33.20 9.57
C THR A 74 -1.27 33.09 10.64
N GLY A 75 -0.03 33.49 10.31
CA GLY A 75 1.15 33.42 11.18
C GLY A 75 2.01 32.17 10.96
N LEU A 76 3.34 32.32 11.07
CA LEU A 76 4.32 31.26 10.78
C LEU A 76 4.30 30.08 11.77
N GLU A 77 3.75 30.29 12.96
CA GLU A 77 3.62 29.25 13.99
C GLU A 77 2.42 28.31 13.77
N LYS A 78 1.53 28.64 12.82
CA LYS A 78 0.39 27.79 12.47
C LYS A 78 0.84 26.57 11.67
N GLU A 79 0.11 25.48 11.87
CA GLU A 79 0.26 24.25 11.09
C GLU A 79 -0.04 24.52 9.61
N CYS A 80 0.67 23.82 8.73
CA CYS A 80 0.42 23.88 7.30
C CYS A 80 -0.79 23.03 6.91
N ILE A 81 -1.31 23.28 5.72
CA ILE A 81 -2.28 22.39 5.06
C ILE A 81 -1.47 21.32 4.33
N TYR A 82 -1.35 20.15 4.93
CA TYR A 82 -0.54 19.05 4.40
C TYR A 82 -1.36 18.09 3.52
N LEU A 83 -1.36 18.32 2.21
CA LEU A 83 -2.06 17.49 1.21
C LEU A 83 -1.09 16.61 0.40
N CYS A 84 -0.11 15.98 1.08
CA CYS A 84 0.94 15.19 0.43
C CYS A 84 1.24 13.85 1.15
N SER A 85 0.34 13.38 2.03
CA SER A 85 0.49 12.09 2.74
C SER A 85 0.48 10.88 1.80
N ASN A 86 -0.06 11.06 0.59
CA ASN A 86 0.00 10.08 -0.50
C ASN A 86 1.41 9.87 -1.05
N SER A 87 2.38 10.73 -0.70
CA SER A 87 3.79 10.60 -1.07
C SER A 87 4.66 10.27 0.15
N VAL A 88 4.54 11.05 1.22
CA VAL A 88 5.19 10.78 2.52
C VAL A 88 4.21 11.12 3.62
N GLY A 89 3.79 10.12 4.40
CA GLY A 89 2.88 10.31 5.52
C GLY A 89 3.50 11.15 6.65
N LEU A 90 2.64 11.87 7.37
CA LEU A 90 3.06 12.60 8.58
C LEU A 90 3.57 11.64 9.65
N GLN A 91 4.52 12.10 10.46
CA GLN A 91 5.09 11.26 11.51
C GLN A 91 4.10 11.09 12.68
N PRO A 92 3.72 9.85 13.05
CA PRO A 92 3.05 9.59 14.32
C PRO A 92 3.93 9.98 15.51
N LYS A 93 3.39 10.67 16.51
CA LYS A 93 4.15 11.15 17.67
C LYS A 93 4.83 10.00 18.43
N CYS A 94 4.15 8.86 18.53
CA CYS A 94 4.66 7.66 19.19
C CYS A 94 5.84 7.00 18.45
N THR A 95 6.05 7.25 17.15
CA THR A 95 7.17 6.66 16.38
C THR A 95 8.53 7.00 17.00
N LYS A 96 8.69 8.22 17.52
CA LYS A 96 9.94 8.64 18.18
C LYS A 96 10.27 7.76 19.41
N LYS A 97 9.25 7.39 20.18
CA LYS A 97 9.39 6.48 21.32
C LYS A 97 9.88 5.11 20.87
N TYR A 98 9.29 4.54 19.81
CA TYR A 98 9.69 3.21 19.33
C TYR A 98 11.09 3.17 18.76
N ILE A 99 11.51 4.19 18.01
CA ILE A 99 12.90 4.30 17.55
C ILE A 99 13.84 4.38 18.75
N ASN A 100 13.55 5.24 19.74
CA ASN A 100 14.38 5.36 20.93
C ASN A 100 14.47 4.06 21.73
N ASN A 101 13.41 3.25 21.78
CA ASN A 101 13.44 1.95 22.44
C ASN A 101 14.41 0.98 21.74
N VAL A 102 14.43 0.96 20.40
CA VAL A 102 15.38 0.15 19.63
C VAL A 102 16.82 0.62 19.89
N LEU A 103 17.06 1.93 19.88
CA LEU A 103 18.38 2.51 20.15
C LEU A 103 18.85 2.19 21.57
N LYS A 104 17.98 2.32 22.56
CA LYS A 104 18.29 2.01 23.96
C LYS A 104 18.60 0.53 24.16
N GLN A 105 17.81 -0.37 23.58
CA GLN A 105 18.08 -1.81 23.65
C GLN A 105 19.43 -2.15 22.99
N TRP A 106 19.79 -1.45 21.90
CA TRP A 106 21.08 -1.63 21.27
C TRP A 106 22.23 -1.12 22.15
N GLU A 107 22.09 0.06 22.74
CA GLU A 107 23.04 0.64 23.69
C GLU A 107 23.29 -0.29 24.90
N GLU A 108 22.23 -0.83 25.49
CA GLU A 108 22.31 -1.60 26.74
C GLU A 108 22.68 -3.08 26.53
N MET A 109 22.33 -3.67 25.39
CA MET A 109 22.39 -5.13 25.19
C MET A 109 23.24 -5.58 24.00
N GLY A 110 23.62 -4.69 23.08
CA GLY A 110 24.37 -5.09 21.89
C GLY A 110 23.69 -6.23 21.12
N VAL A 111 24.44 -7.31 20.85
CA VAL A 111 23.93 -8.50 20.13
C VAL A 111 22.82 -9.23 20.90
N ASP A 112 22.82 -9.16 22.23
CA ASP A 112 21.82 -9.85 23.07
C ASP A 112 20.41 -9.28 22.84
N GLY A 113 20.30 -8.04 22.35
CA GLY A 113 19.04 -7.44 21.92
C GLY A 113 18.32 -8.20 20.79
N HIS A 114 19.00 -9.11 20.09
CA HIS A 114 18.32 -10.02 19.15
C HIS A 114 17.36 -10.97 19.86
N PHE A 115 17.73 -11.49 21.03
CA PHE A 115 17.03 -12.57 21.71
C PHE A 115 16.34 -12.13 23.01
N TYR A 116 16.82 -11.04 23.62
CA TYR A 116 16.38 -10.56 24.92
C TYR A 116 15.88 -9.11 24.86
N GLY A 117 15.43 -8.60 26.00
CA GLY A 117 14.86 -7.27 26.15
C GLY A 117 13.34 -7.26 26.04
N PRO A 118 12.69 -6.09 26.17
CA PRO A 118 11.24 -5.96 26.06
C PRO A 118 10.72 -6.37 24.67
N GLU A 119 11.50 -6.08 23.62
CA GLU A 119 11.15 -6.37 22.24
C GLU A 119 12.33 -6.97 21.46
N PRO A 120 12.64 -8.27 21.64
CA PRO A 120 13.73 -8.95 20.93
C PRO A 120 13.67 -8.75 19.41
N TRP A 121 14.78 -8.45 18.74
CA TRP A 121 14.72 -8.10 17.30
C TRP A 121 14.45 -9.29 16.37
N ILE A 122 14.64 -10.52 16.85
CA ILE A 122 14.44 -11.75 16.07
C ILE A 122 13.03 -11.88 15.45
N ASN A 123 12.01 -11.30 16.11
CA ASN A 123 10.61 -11.35 15.68
C ASN A 123 10.04 -9.93 15.47
N CYS A 124 10.87 -8.93 15.16
CA CYS A 124 10.41 -7.54 15.09
C CYS A 124 9.42 -7.28 13.94
N ASP A 125 9.50 -8.04 12.86
CA ASP A 125 8.55 -8.06 11.75
C ASP A 125 7.28 -8.84 12.10
N ASP A 126 7.44 -10.07 12.61
CA ASP A 126 6.32 -11.00 12.88
C ASP A 126 5.29 -10.43 13.88
N ARG A 127 5.73 -9.64 14.86
CA ARG A 127 4.85 -8.99 15.85
C ARG A 127 3.86 -8.00 15.25
N LEU A 128 4.21 -7.38 14.12
CA LEU A 128 3.38 -6.35 13.50
C LEU A 128 2.36 -6.95 12.53
N LEU A 129 2.54 -8.21 12.13
CA LEU A 129 1.74 -8.85 11.08
C LEU A 129 0.25 -8.94 11.43
N GLU A 130 -0.14 -9.02 12.71
CA GLU A 130 -1.58 -9.04 13.05
C GLU A 130 -2.30 -7.76 12.62
N GLY A 131 -1.68 -6.60 12.85
CA GLY A 131 -2.22 -5.32 12.41
C GLY A 131 -2.26 -5.25 10.89
N ILE A 132 -1.21 -5.71 10.21
CA ILE A 132 -1.12 -5.65 8.75
C ILE A 132 -2.09 -6.61 8.06
N VAL A 133 -2.30 -7.81 8.60
CA VAL A 133 -3.27 -8.80 8.08
C VAL A 133 -4.66 -8.18 8.00
N LYS A 134 -5.09 -7.49 9.07
CA LYS A 134 -6.37 -6.76 9.10
C LYS A 134 -6.39 -5.62 8.08
N LEU A 135 -5.28 -4.89 7.93
CA LEU A 135 -5.15 -3.71 7.05
C LEU A 135 -5.40 -4.05 5.58
N VAL A 136 -4.86 -5.19 5.14
CA VAL A 136 -4.92 -5.61 3.75
C VAL A 136 -6.02 -6.65 3.49
N GLY A 137 -6.75 -7.06 4.54
CA GLY A 137 -7.75 -8.11 4.46
C GLY A 137 -7.17 -9.45 3.98
N ALA A 138 -5.99 -9.80 4.50
CA ALA A 138 -5.49 -11.16 4.46
C ALA A 138 -6.24 -12.03 5.49
N LYS A 139 -6.20 -13.34 5.30
CA LYS A 139 -6.85 -14.32 6.17
C LYS A 139 -5.88 -14.88 7.21
N LEU A 140 -4.64 -15.13 6.82
CA LEU A 140 -3.61 -15.71 7.69
C LEU A 140 -2.36 -14.82 7.78
N LYS A 141 -1.61 -14.93 8.88
CA LYS A 141 -0.33 -14.21 9.05
C LYS A 141 0.71 -14.65 8.04
N GLU A 142 0.68 -15.92 7.65
CA GLU A 142 1.56 -16.54 6.66
C GLU A 142 1.36 -15.96 5.25
N GLU A 143 0.30 -15.19 5.01
CA GLU A 143 0.06 -14.51 3.74
C GLU A 143 0.73 -13.14 3.65
N VAL A 144 1.32 -12.63 4.73
CA VAL A 144 1.83 -11.26 4.82
C VAL A 144 3.27 -11.25 5.35
N GLY A 145 4.10 -10.37 4.80
CA GLY A 145 5.44 -10.11 5.30
C GLY A 145 5.78 -8.62 5.26
N LEU A 146 6.64 -8.18 6.18
CA LEU A 146 7.23 -6.85 6.18
C LEU A 146 8.72 -6.99 5.87
N MET A 147 9.12 -6.63 4.65
CA MET A 147 10.50 -6.80 4.19
C MET A 147 10.84 -5.86 3.05
N ASN A 148 12.12 -5.53 2.92
CA ASN A 148 12.70 -4.77 1.82
C ASN A 148 11.99 -3.43 1.54
N SER A 149 12.04 -2.98 0.28
CA SER A 149 11.25 -1.90 -0.30
C SER A 149 10.31 -2.43 -1.38
N THR A 150 9.33 -1.64 -1.84
CA THR A 150 8.27 -2.09 -2.74
C THR A 150 8.82 -2.73 -4.02
N THR A 151 9.70 -2.03 -4.73
CA THR A 151 10.30 -2.52 -5.98
C THR A 151 11.13 -3.79 -5.78
N VAL A 152 11.80 -3.93 -4.64
CA VAL A 152 12.51 -5.17 -4.31
C VAL A 152 11.51 -6.30 -4.13
N ASN A 153 10.37 -6.05 -3.48
CA ASN A 153 9.31 -7.04 -3.34
C ASN A 153 8.65 -7.39 -4.68
N ILE A 154 8.50 -6.44 -5.62
CA ILE A 154 8.10 -6.74 -7.01
C ILE A 154 9.08 -7.73 -7.62
N HIS A 155 10.40 -7.51 -7.50
CA HIS A 155 11.39 -8.46 -8.01
C HIS A 155 11.33 -9.84 -7.35
N VAL A 156 11.12 -9.91 -6.03
CA VAL A 156 10.96 -11.18 -5.29
C VAL A 156 9.73 -11.94 -5.81
N LEU A 157 8.61 -11.24 -5.98
CA LEU A 157 7.38 -11.80 -6.51
C LEU A 157 7.57 -12.30 -7.95
N PHE A 158 8.06 -11.46 -8.86
CA PHE A 158 8.23 -11.83 -10.26
C PHE A 158 9.26 -12.95 -10.45
N THR A 159 10.35 -12.97 -9.69
CA THR A 159 11.31 -14.08 -9.72
C THR A 159 10.63 -15.44 -9.46
N SER A 160 9.61 -15.46 -8.60
CA SER A 160 8.97 -16.68 -8.14
C SER A 160 7.69 -17.05 -8.89
N PHE A 161 6.92 -16.05 -9.32
CA PHE A 161 5.60 -16.21 -9.90
C PHE A 161 5.61 -16.05 -11.43
N TYR A 162 6.56 -15.31 -12.00
CA TYR A 162 6.67 -15.14 -13.44
C TYR A 162 7.48 -16.27 -14.09
N ASN A 163 6.75 -17.29 -14.52
CA ASN A 163 7.29 -18.47 -15.21
C ASN A 163 6.72 -18.53 -16.64
N PRO A 164 7.22 -17.71 -17.57
CA PRO A 164 6.66 -17.61 -18.91
C PRO A 164 6.80 -18.92 -19.70
N THR A 165 5.81 -19.23 -20.51
CA THR A 165 5.84 -20.33 -21.50
C THR A 165 5.78 -19.75 -22.92
N PRO A 166 6.05 -20.54 -23.97
CA PRO A 166 5.95 -20.04 -25.35
C PRO A 166 4.58 -19.46 -25.71
N THR A 167 3.51 -19.91 -25.06
CA THR A 167 2.14 -19.46 -25.33
C THR A 167 1.62 -18.48 -24.29
N LYS A 168 2.14 -18.48 -23.06
CA LYS A 168 1.65 -17.66 -21.93
C LYS A 168 2.82 -16.96 -21.23
N TYR A 169 3.20 -15.80 -21.76
CA TYR A 169 4.37 -15.04 -21.30
C TYR A 169 4.11 -13.55 -21.11
N LYS A 170 2.99 -13.01 -21.58
CA LYS A 170 2.75 -11.57 -21.52
C LYS A 170 2.44 -11.12 -20.09
N ILE A 171 2.74 -9.86 -19.78
CA ILE A 171 2.37 -9.19 -18.54
C ILE A 171 1.45 -8.02 -18.90
N LEU A 172 0.28 -7.95 -18.27
CA LEU A 172 -0.69 -6.86 -18.46
C LEU A 172 -0.63 -5.88 -17.28
N LEU A 173 -0.49 -4.60 -17.58
CA LEU A 173 -0.43 -3.48 -16.63
C LEU A 173 -1.03 -2.21 -17.25
N GLU A 174 -1.26 -1.17 -16.46
CA GLU A 174 -1.66 0.14 -16.98
C GLU A 174 -0.49 0.84 -17.71
N ASP A 175 -0.83 1.58 -18.76
CA ASP A 175 0.06 2.61 -19.29
C ASP A 175 0.23 3.70 -18.24
N HIS A 176 1.41 4.32 -18.20
CA HIS A 176 1.77 5.24 -17.12
C HIS A 176 1.65 4.61 -15.72
N ALA A 177 1.95 3.31 -15.58
CA ALA A 177 2.30 2.71 -14.30
C ALA A 177 3.41 3.52 -13.61
N PHE A 178 3.51 3.41 -12.29
CA PHE A 178 4.59 4.08 -11.57
C PHE A 178 5.95 3.66 -12.17
N PRO A 179 6.90 4.58 -12.42
CA PRO A 179 8.09 4.26 -13.21
C PRO A 179 8.88 3.07 -12.66
N SER A 180 8.95 2.93 -11.33
CA SER A 180 9.68 1.82 -10.73
C SER A 180 9.07 0.45 -11.01
N ASP A 181 7.74 0.34 -11.06
CA ASP A 181 7.00 -0.88 -11.37
C ASP A 181 7.24 -1.26 -12.83
N HIS A 182 7.15 -0.28 -13.72
CA HIS A 182 7.46 -0.44 -15.15
C HIS A 182 8.88 -0.98 -15.35
N TYR A 183 9.89 -0.36 -14.73
CA TYR A 183 11.28 -0.82 -14.85
C TYR A 183 11.52 -2.20 -14.22
N ALA A 184 10.84 -2.52 -13.11
CA ALA A 184 10.94 -3.83 -12.49
C ALA A 184 10.38 -4.93 -13.40
N ILE A 185 9.20 -4.69 -14.00
CA ILE A 185 8.57 -5.62 -14.95
C ILE A 185 9.41 -5.76 -16.22
N GLU A 186 9.87 -4.64 -16.79
CA GLU A 186 10.71 -4.63 -17.99
C GLU A 186 12.00 -5.43 -17.79
N SER A 187 12.69 -5.23 -16.66
CA SER A 187 13.92 -5.97 -16.37
C SER A 187 13.67 -7.45 -16.10
N GLN A 188 12.54 -7.83 -15.49
CA GLN A 188 12.16 -9.24 -15.33
C GLN A 188 11.92 -9.92 -16.68
N LEU A 189 11.27 -9.23 -17.63
CA LEU A 189 11.13 -9.72 -19.02
C LEU A 189 12.50 -9.94 -19.67
N ARG A 190 13.41 -8.96 -19.55
CA ARG A 190 14.77 -9.05 -20.11
C ARG A 190 15.57 -10.20 -19.49
N ILE A 191 15.49 -10.42 -18.17
CA ILE A 191 16.14 -11.54 -17.47
C ILE A 191 15.65 -12.89 -17.99
N LYS A 192 14.37 -13.00 -18.37
CA LYS A 192 13.79 -14.20 -18.98
C LYS A 192 14.02 -14.27 -20.51
N GLY A 193 14.81 -13.37 -21.09
CA GLY A 193 15.14 -13.35 -22.51
C GLY A 193 13.99 -12.90 -23.42
N LEU A 194 12.99 -12.19 -22.88
CA LEU A 194 11.83 -11.71 -23.63
C LEU A 194 12.00 -10.23 -24.01
N ASP A 195 11.49 -9.88 -25.18
CA ASP A 195 11.42 -8.50 -25.66
C ASP A 195 10.25 -7.76 -24.97
N PRO A 196 10.52 -6.73 -24.13
CA PRO A 196 9.46 -6.03 -23.43
C PRO A 196 8.41 -5.41 -24.35
N LEU A 197 8.77 -5.00 -25.57
CA LEU A 197 7.82 -4.42 -26.52
C LEU A 197 6.75 -5.42 -26.98
N LYS A 198 7.02 -6.73 -26.87
CA LYS A 198 6.10 -7.80 -27.26
C LYS A 198 5.43 -8.48 -26.07
N ALA A 199 6.15 -8.54 -24.95
CA ALA A 199 5.72 -9.27 -23.76
C ALA A 199 5.03 -8.37 -22.73
N MET A 200 5.03 -7.05 -22.89
CA MET A 200 4.38 -6.12 -21.97
C MET A 200 3.19 -5.44 -22.66
N ILE A 201 1.99 -5.69 -22.16
CA ILE A 201 0.76 -5.03 -22.63
C ILE A 201 0.50 -3.84 -21.71
N CYS A 202 0.86 -2.64 -22.14
CA CYS A 202 0.55 -1.40 -21.43
C CYS A 202 -0.82 -0.88 -21.88
N LEU A 203 -1.84 -1.05 -21.03
CA LEU A 203 -3.21 -0.66 -21.35
C LEU A 203 -3.38 0.86 -21.22
N LYS A 204 -3.72 1.52 -22.33
CA LYS A 204 -3.94 2.97 -22.38
C LYS A 204 -5.40 3.31 -22.13
N PRO A 205 -5.70 4.48 -21.53
CA PRO A 205 -7.05 5.02 -21.55
C PRO A 205 -7.48 5.31 -22.99
N ARG A 206 -8.79 5.44 -23.21
CA ARG A 206 -9.33 5.85 -24.51
C ARG A 206 -8.84 7.25 -24.86
N LYS A 207 -8.87 7.59 -26.15
CA LYS A 207 -8.50 8.93 -26.62
C LYS A 207 -9.34 9.97 -25.86
N GLU A 208 -8.68 11.01 -25.35
CA GLU A 208 -9.28 12.11 -24.56
C GLU A 208 -9.78 11.70 -23.16
N GLU A 209 -9.38 10.54 -22.66
CA GLU A 209 -9.59 10.11 -21.28
C GLU A 209 -8.25 9.94 -20.56
N ASP A 210 -8.21 10.27 -19.26
CA ASP A 210 -7.03 10.05 -18.41
C ASP A 210 -7.10 8.73 -17.63
N CYS A 211 -8.31 8.22 -17.41
CA CYS A 211 -8.58 7.04 -16.59
C CYS A 211 -8.93 5.82 -17.45
N LEU A 212 -8.59 4.62 -16.99
CA LEU A 212 -8.98 3.38 -17.63
C LEU A 212 -10.46 3.11 -17.38
N ARG A 213 -11.19 2.65 -18.38
CA ARG A 213 -12.53 2.11 -18.13
C ARG A 213 -12.44 0.66 -17.73
N THR A 214 -13.27 0.25 -16.77
CA THR A 214 -13.24 -1.14 -16.27
C THR A 214 -13.59 -2.12 -17.40
N GLU A 215 -14.56 -1.79 -18.24
CA GLU A 215 -14.93 -2.59 -19.41
C GLU A 215 -13.78 -2.85 -20.38
N ASP A 216 -12.88 -1.89 -20.57
CA ASP A 216 -11.72 -2.04 -21.47
C ASP A 216 -10.69 -3.01 -20.87
N ILE A 217 -10.47 -2.95 -19.56
CA ILE A 217 -9.61 -3.91 -18.85
C ILE A 217 -10.17 -5.33 -19.02
N LEU A 218 -11.48 -5.51 -18.81
CA LEU A 218 -12.14 -6.81 -18.94
C LEU A 218 -12.10 -7.35 -20.38
N GLU A 219 -12.25 -6.47 -21.39
CA GLU A 219 -12.16 -6.85 -22.80
C GLU A 219 -10.76 -7.35 -23.16
N ILE A 220 -9.70 -6.66 -22.71
CA ILE A 220 -8.32 -7.09 -22.96
C ILE A 220 -8.03 -8.44 -22.31
N ILE A 221 -8.48 -8.64 -21.06
CA ILE A 221 -8.35 -9.94 -20.39
C ILE A 221 -9.09 -11.03 -21.16
N GLU A 222 -10.30 -10.74 -21.65
CA GLU A 222 -11.08 -11.71 -22.43
C GLU A 222 -10.35 -12.11 -23.72
N ARG A 223 -9.83 -11.12 -24.44
CA ARG A 223 -9.18 -11.29 -25.74
C ARG A 223 -7.79 -11.93 -25.65
N GLU A 224 -6.97 -11.52 -24.68
CA GLU A 224 -5.55 -11.87 -24.63
C GLU A 224 -5.16 -12.75 -23.43
N GLY A 225 -6.09 -13.05 -22.52
CA GLY A 225 -5.83 -13.76 -21.26
C GLY A 225 -5.09 -15.09 -21.40
N ASN A 226 -5.33 -15.85 -22.48
CA ASN A 226 -4.62 -17.11 -22.73
C ASN A 226 -3.09 -16.91 -22.96
N SER A 227 -2.67 -15.70 -23.33
CA SER A 227 -1.26 -15.33 -23.52
C SER A 227 -0.66 -14.55 -22.35
N ILE A 228 -1.47 -14.11 -21.39
CA ILE A 228 -1.05 -13.32 -20.23
C ILE A 228 -0.70 -14.27 -19.09
N SER A 229 0.56 -14.22 -18.65
CA SER A 229 1.03 -14.97 -17.48
C SER A 229 0.63 -14.28 -16.18
N ILE A 230 0.90 -12.97 -16.09
CA ILE A 230 0.62 -12.15 -14.90
C ILE A 230 -0.13 -10.89 -15.31
N LEU A 231 -1.17 -10.55 -14.56
CA LEU A 231 -1.78 -9.23 -14.53
C LEU A 231 -1.20 -8.49 -13.31
N PHE A 232 -0.60 -7.32 -13.49
CA PHE A 232 0.02 -6.55 -12.40
C PHE A 232 -0.29 -5.05 -12.55
N PHE A 233 -1.31 -4.58 -11.83
CA PHE A 233 -1.74 -3.18 -11.88
C PHE A 233 -1.49 -2.47 -10.55
N SER A 234 -1.35 -1.15 -10.59
CA SER A 234 -1.57 -0.33 -9.40
C SER A 234 -3.06 -0.34 -9.04
N ALA A 235 -3.40 -0.67 -7.79
CA ALA A 235 -4.80 -0.62 -7.34
C ALA A 235 -5.36 0.80 -7.37
N VAL A 236 -4.54 1.79 -6.97
CA VAL A 236 -4.83 3.21 -7.13
C VAL A 236 -3.70 3.82 -7.96
N ASN A 237 -4.03 4.40 -9.12
CA ASN A 237 -3.02 5.05 -9.96
C ASN A 237 -2.45 6.29 -9.25
N TYR A 238 -1.13 6.41 -9.20
CA TYR A 238 -0.44 7.45 -8.43
C TYR A 238 -0.71 8.88 -8.92
N TYR A 239 -1.04 9.04 -10.21
CA TYR A 239 -1.22 10.33 -10.85
C TYR A 239 -2.70 10.71 -10.94
N THR A 240 -3.54 9.83 -11.50
CA THR A 240 -4.97 10.11 -11.70
C THR A 240 -5.80 9.93 -10.43
N GLY A 241 -5.27 9.21 -9.42
CA GLY A 241 -6.01 8.84 -8.22
C GLY A 241 -7.10 7.80 -8.45
N GLN A 242 -7.17 7.22 -9.65
CA GLN A 242 -8.18 6.23 -10.00
C GLN A 242 -8.00 4.95 -9.19
N LEU A 243 -9.04 4.56 -8.44
CA LEU A 243 -9.16 3.23 -7.85
C LEU A 243 -9.75 2.25 -8.88
N LEU A 244 -9.00 1.19 -9.19
CA LEU A 244 -9.48 0.10 -10.04
C LEU A 244 -10.32 -0.91 -9.22
N ASN A 245 -11.26 -1.58 -9.89
CA ASN A 245 -12.08 -2.61 -9.26
C ASN A 245 -11.28 -3.93 -9.11
N ILE A 246 -10.52 -4.02 -8.02
CA ILE A 246 -9.61 -5.14 -7.70
C ILE A 246 -10.32 -6.48 -7.82
N GLN A 247 -11.50 -6.61 -7.20
CA GLN A 247 -12.25 -7.87 -7.18
C GLN A 247 -12.66 -8.31 -8.59
N LEU A 248 -13.34 -7.44 -9.33
CA LEU A 248 -13.88 -7.77 -10.65
C LEU A 248 -12.77 -8.11 -11.66
N ILE A 249 -11.68 -7.33 -11.65
CA ILE A 249 -10.53 -7.57 -12.52
C ILE A 249 -9.84 -8.88 -12.16
N THR A 250 -9.67 -9.16 -10.87
CA THR A 250 -9.07 -10.42 -10.39
C THR A 250 -9.92 -11.61 -10.81
N GLU A 251 -11.23 -11.58 -10.57
CA GLU A 251 -12.17 -12.64 -10.97
C GLU A 251 -12.11 -12.90 -12.49
N LYS A 252 -12.06 -11.85 -13.31
CA LYS A 252 -11.98 -12.00 -14.77
C LYS A 252 -10.67 -12.62 -15.24
N ALA A 253 -9.54 -12.16 -14.70
CA ALA A 253 -8.22 -12.70 -15.04
C ALA A 253 -8.06 -14.16 -14.62
N LYS A 254 -8.65 -14.54 -13.48
CA LYS A 254 -8.68 -15.92 -13.00
C LYS A 254 -9.41 -16.89 -13.93
N GLN A 255 -10.47 -16.45 -14.61
CA GLN A 255 -11.16 -17.26 -15.63
C GLN A 255 -10.27 -17.63 -16.82
N LYS A 256 -9.18 -16.88 -17.04
CA LYS A 256 -8.17 -17.14 -18.07
C LYS A 256 -6.89 -17.75 -17.49
N GLU A 257 -6.96 -18.22 -16.24
CA GLU A 257 -5.85 -18.82 -15.50
C GLU A 257 -4.62 -17.90 -15.40
N CYS A 258 -4.81 -16.58 -15.44
CA CYS A 258 -3.75 -15.61 -15.19
C CYS A 258 -3.44 -15.57 -13.69
N LEU A 259 -2.16 -15.39 -13.35
CA LEU A 259 -1.80 -14.93 -12.02
C LEU A 259 -2.13 -13.44 -11.90
N VAL A 260 -2.62 -13.01 -10.74
CA VAL A 260 -3.09 -11.64 -10.51
C VAL A 260 -2.34 -11.02 -9.34
N GLY A 261 -1.55 -10.01 -9.66
CA GLY A 261 -0.81 -9.20 -8.71
C GLY A 261 -1.25 -7.74 -8.70
N TRP A 262 -1.01 -7.08 -7.57
CA TRP A 262 -1.32 -5.67 -7.39
C TRP A 262 -0.19 -4.91 -6.67
N ASP A 263 0.17 -3.74 -7.19
CA ASP A 263 0.84 -2.73 -6.38
C ASP A 263 -0.22 -1.95 -5.59
N LEU A 264 -0.08 -1.96 -4.27
CA LEU A 264 -1.02 -1.35 -3.33
C LEU A 264 -0.44 -0.11 -2.63
N SER A 265 0.63 0.48 -3.18
CA SER A 265 1.34 1.62 -2.59
C SER A 265 0.45 2.84 -2.32
N HIS A 266 -0.57 3.07 -3.15
CA HIS A 266 -1.57 4.13 -2.93
C HIS A 266 -2.91 3.61 -2.36
N ALA A 267 -3.02 2.31 -2.05
CA ALA A 267 -4.25 1.68 -1.61
C ALA A 267 -4.20 1.28 -0.12
N VAL A 268 -3.09 0.71 0.36
CA VAL A 268 -2.93 0.34 1.78
C VAL A 268 -3.07 1.58 2.67
N ALA A 269 -3.86 1.45 3.73
CA ALA A 269 -4.24 2.54 4.64
C ALA A 269 -5.00 3.72 4.00
N ASN A 270 -5.54 3.54 2.79
CA ASN A 270 -6.32 4.55 2.07
C ASN A 270 -7.72 4.03 1.70
N VAL A 271 -7.79 2.84 1.08
CA VAL A 271 -9.06 2.22 0.66
C VAL A 271 -9.24 0.86 1.35
N PRO A 272 -10.48 0.38 1.54
CA PRO A 272 -10.71 -0.97 2.05
C PRO A 272 -10.11 -2.03 1.13
N LEU A 273 -9.42 -3.02 1.71
CA LEU A 273 -8.79 -4.11 0.99
C LEU A 273 -9.24 -5.46 1.58
N TYR A 274 -9.47 -6.43 0.70
CA TYR A 274 -9.87 -7.80 1.08
C TYR A 274 -9.12 -8.83 0.23
N LEU A 275 -7.78 -8.78 0.23
CA LEU A 275 -6.92 -9.49 -0.73
C LEU A 275 -7.22 -11.01 -0.80
N ASN A 276 -7.34 -11.68 0.34
CA ASN A 276 -7.65 -13.10 0.37
C ASN A 276 -9.06 -13.39 -0.19
N LYS A 277 -10.08 -12.63 0.25
CA LYS A 277 -11.46 -12.77 -0.23
C LYS A 277 -11.59 -12.51 -1.73
N TRP A 278 -10.84 -11.54 -2.24
CA TRP A 278 -10.81 -11.19 -3.66
C TRP A 278 -9.95 -12.11 -4.51
N ASN A 279 -9.37 -13.18 -3.92
CA ASN A 279 -8.63 -14.20 -4.66
C ASN A 279 -7.38 -13.64 -5.37
N VAL A 280 -6.79 -12.57 -4.82
CA VAL A 280 -5.52 -11.98 -5.30
C VAL A 280 -4.39 -12.97 -5.05
N ASP A 281 -3.47 -13.15 -5.99
CA ASP A 281 -2.36 -14.10 -5.80
C ASP A 281 -1.22 -13.51 -5.00
N ILE A 282 -0.83 -12.30 -5.38
CA ILE A 282 0.35 -11.62 -4.88
C ILE A 282 0.07 -10.13 -4.78
N ALA A 283 0.70 -9.43 -3.84
CA ALA A 283 0.68 -7.98 -3.82
C ALA A 283 1.90 -7.42 -3.09
N CYS A 284 2.20 -6.15 -3.30
CA CYS A 284 3.20 -5.43 -2.51
C CYS A 284 2.80 -3.98 -2.31
N TRP A 285 3.38 -3.31 -1.32
CA TRP A 285 3.12 -1.91 -1.02
C TRP A 285 4.26 -1.29 -0.23
N CYS A 286 4.30 0.04 -0.21
CA CYS A 286 5.11 0.78 0.74
C CYS A 286 4.28 1.17 1.98
N ASN A 287 4.94 1.29 3.14
CA ASN A 287 4.29 1.78 4.35
C ASN A 287 4.55 3.29 4.62
N TYR A 288 5.38 3.96 3.81
CA TYR A 288 5.76 5.36 4.08
C TYR A 288 4.77 6.42 3.58
N LYS A 289 3.73 6.02 2.83
CA LYS A 289 2.66 6.90 2.31
C LYS A 289 1.54 7.03 3.36
N TYR A 290 0.34 6.55 3.05
CA TYR A 290 -0.81 6.59 3.97
C TYR A 290 -0.59 5.81 5.27
N ALA A 291 0.30 4.81 5.26
CA ALA A 291 0.69 4.06 6.44
C ALA A 291 1.80 4.75 7.28
N CYS A 292 2.16 5.99 6.98
CA CYS A 292 2.93 6.91 7.83
C CYS A 292 4.19 6.33 8.52
N SER A 293 4.86 5.33 7.92
CA SER A 293 5.96 4.61 8.57
C SER A 293 7.32 5.30 8.48
N GLY A 294 7.36 6.58 8.07
CA GLY A 294 8.58 7.34 7.83
C GLY A 294 9.23 7.09 6.46
N PRO A 295 10.08 8.02 5.98
CA PRO A 295 10.64 8.02 4.63
C PRO A 295 11.46 6.76 4.34
N GLY A 296 11.16 6.07 3.25
CA GLY A 296 11.84 4.81 2.90
C GLY A 296 11.55 3.66 3.86
N GLY A 297 10.47 3.75 4.64
CA GLY A 297 10.05 2.70 5.56
C GLY A 297 9.88 1.34 4.89
N VAL A 298 9.97 0.27 5.69
CA VAL A 298 9.89 -1.11 5.20
C VAL A 298 8.60 -1.36 4.42
N ALA A 299 8.71 -2.05 3.30
CA ALA A 299 7.56 -2.41 2.47
C ALA A 299 6.83 -3.64 3.02
N GLY A 300 5.61 -3.83 2.54
CA GLY A 300 4.87 -5.07 2.74
C GLY A 300 4.79 -5.89 1.46
N ILE A 301 4.53 -7.18 1.66
CA ILE A 301 4.31 -8.17 0.61
C ILE A 301 3.17 -9.09 1.05
N PHE A 302 2.35 -9.49 0.10
CA PHE A 302 1.28 -10.47 0.27
C PHE A 302 1.45 -11.60 -0.75
N ILE A 303 1.26 -12.83 -0.29
CA ILE A 303 1.16 -14.01 -1.15
C ILE A 303 0.03 -14.88 -0.59
N HIS A 304 -0.94 -15.21 -1.42
CA HIS A 304 -2.12 -15.96 -1.00
C HIS A 304 -1.75 -17.31 -0.38
N GLU A 305 -2.47 -17.72 0.68
CA GLU A 305 -2.26 -18.96 1.43
C GLU A 305 -2.20 -20.23 0.58
N ARG A 306 -2.78 -20.22 -0.64
CA ARG A 306 -2.73 -21.35 -1.58
C ARG A 306 -1.30 -21.72 -1.99
N TYR A 307 -0.36 -20.78 -1.91
CA TYR A 307 1.04 -20.97 -2.27
C TYR A 307 1.92 -21.34 -1.06
N LYS A 308 1.36 -21.43 0.15
CA LYS A 308 2.15 -21.56 1.38
C LYS A 308 2.98 -22.84 1.47
N ASN A 309 2.52 -23.92 0.83
CA ASN A 309 3.13 -25.26 0.90
C ASN A 309 3.99 -25.60 -0.32
N GLU A 310 4.24 -24.64 -1.22
CA GLU A 310 4.99 -24.92 -2.45
C GLU A 310 6.51 -25.02 -2.22
N GLY A 311 7.02 -24.59 -1.05
CA GLY A 311 8.42 -24.77 -0.67
C GLY A 311 9.40 -24.37 -1.78
N MET A 312 10.32 -25.26 -2.12
CA MET A 312 11.33 -25.08 -3.18
C MET A 312 10.81 -25.32 -4.62
N SER A 313 9.53 -25.63 -4.83
CA SER A 313 9.00 -25.85 -6.19
C SER A 313 8.96 -24.57 -7.03
N ARG A 314 8.97 -23.39 -6.37
CA ARG A 314 9.15 -22.09 -7.02
C ARG A 314 10.61 -21.64 -6.94
N GLN A 315 11.06 -20.96 -7.99
CA GLN A 315 12.31 -20.22 -7.97
C GLN A 315 12.24 -19.13 -6.89
N ARG A 316 13.25 -19.03 -6.02
CA ARG A 316 13.30 -18.06 -4.93
C ARG A 316 14.69 -17.43 -4.83
N LEU A 317 14.73 -16.18 -4.41
CA LEU A 317 15.96 -15.54 -3.93
C LEU A 317 16.12 -15.93 -2.47
N LEU A 318 16.95 -16.95 -2.20
CA LEU A 318 17.12 -17.50 -0.87
C LEU A 318 18.00 -16.60 0.00
N GLY A 319 17.63 -16.50 1.27
CA GLY A 319 18.49 -15.94 2.31
C GLY A 319 18.14 -16.54 3.66
N TRP A 320 19.02 -16.38 4.65
CA TRP A 320 18.93 -17.12 5.91
C TRP A 320 17.66 -16.80 6.73
N TRP A 321 17.06 -15.62 6.52
CA TRP A 321 15.83 -15.25 7.22
C TRP A 321 14.56 -15.90 6.64
N GLY A 322 14.69 -16.53 5.46
CA GLY A 322 13.67 -17.39 4.89
C GLY A 322 13.67 -18.79 5.50
N HIS A 323 14.77 -19.18 6.16
CA HIS A 323 14.88 -20.45 6.90
C HIS A 323 14.01 -20.42 8.16
N ARG A 324 13.37 -21.53 8.52
CA ARG A 324 12.48 -21.65 9.69
C ARG A 324 13.18 -21.28 11.00
N LEU A 325 12.48 -20.61 11.90
CA LEU A 325 13.13 -19.96 13.04
C LEU A 325 13.80 -20.95 14.01
N ASP A 326 13.18 -22.11 14.23
CA ASP A 326 13.61 -23.18 15.13
C ASP A 326 15.01 -23.72 14.82
N THR A 327 15.37 -23.86 13.54
CA THR A 327 16.70 -24.38 13.13
C THR A 327 17.60 -23.32 12.48
N ARG A 328 17.16 -22.05 12.36
CA ARG A 328 17.91 -20.98 11.67
C ARG A 328 19.31 -20.75 12.25
N PHE A 329 19.43 -20.82 13.57
CA PHE A 329 20.68 -20.55 14.30
C PHE A 329 21.58 -21.78 14.46
N GLU A 330 21.18 -22.95 13.94
CA GLU A 330 22.08 -24.10 13.81
C GLU A 330 23.16 -23.87 12.74
N MET A 331 22.88 -23.00 11.76
CA MET A 331 23.82 -22.58 10.70
C MET A 331 24.46 -23.76 9.95
N ASN A 332 23.71 -24.86 9.77
CA ASN A 332 24.17 -26.10 9.16
C ASN A 332 24.19 -26.07 7.61
N ASN A 333 23.87 -24.92 7.00
CA ASN A 333 23.73 -24.68 5.55
C ASN A 333 22.74 -25.60 4.82
N LYS A 334 21.78 -26.21 5.53
CA LYS A 334 20.69 -26.99 4.95
C LYS A 334 19.41 -26.17 5.02
N MET A 335 19.02 -25.53 3.91
CA MET A 335 17.84 -24.66 3.88
C MET A 335 16.56 -25.43 4.19
N GLU A 336 15.86 -25.02 5.24
CA GLU A 336 14.54 -25.46 5.61
C GLU A 336 13.61 -24.25 5.57
N LEU A 337 12.92 -24.06 4.45
CA LEU A 337 12.08 -22.88 4.24
C LEU A 337 10.98 -22.76 5.31
N SER A 338 10.77 -21.52 5.75
CA SER A 338 9.56 -21.13 6.48
C SER A 338 8.34 -21.23 5.57
N GLU A 339 7.19 -21.53 6.15
CA GLU A 339 5.92 -21.59 5.42
C GLU A 339 5.46 -20.20 4.93
N GLY A 340 4.72 -20.15 3.82
CA GLY A 340 4.09 -18.91 3.35
C GLY A 340 5.09 -17.83 2.91
N VAL A 341 4.70 -16.57 3.12
CA VAL A 341 5.48 -15.38 2.77
C VAL A 341 6.81 -15.32 3.52
N ALA A 342 6.87 -15.86 4.74
CA ALA A 342 8.09 -15.88 5.54
C ALA A 342 9.27 -16.55 4.80
N GLY A 343 9.01 -17.55 3.96
CA GLY A 343 10.01 -18.22 3.12
C GLY A 343 10.53 -17.39 1.94
N TYR A 344 10.06 -16.16 1.76
CA TYR A 344 10.56 -15.20 0.77
C TYR A 344 11.44 -14.11 1.40
N ARG A 345 11.60 -14.11 2.73
CA ARG A 345 12.53 -13.22 3.43
C ARG A 345 13.96 -13.63 3.11
N MET A 346 14.81 -12.64 2.84
CA MET A 346 16.23 -12.87 2.52
C MET A 346 17.11 -12.56 3.74
N SER A 347 16.89 -11.41 4.35
CA SER A 347 17.80 -10.83 5.35
C SER A 347 17.09 -10.56 6.67
N THR A 348 17.89 -10.37 7.71
CA THR A 348 17.43 -9.89 9.01
C THR A 348 16.63 -8.59 8.85
N PRO A 349 15.42 -8.49 9.42
CA PRO A 349 14.60 -7.29 9.35
C PRO A 349 15.23 -6.14 10.14
N SER A 350 15.01 -4.91 9.66
CA SER A 350 15.46 -3.70 10.36
C SER A 350 14.49 -3.32 11.47
N ALA A 351 14.87 -3.56 12.73
CA ALA A 351 14.08 -3.16 13.89
C ALA A 351 13.77 -1.65 13.92
N ILE A 352 14.69 -0.81 13.40
CA ILE A 352 14.49 0.64 13.29
C ILE A 352 13.37 0.96 12.29
N LEU A 353 13.30 0.30 11.14
CA LEU A 353 12.21 0.53 10.18
C LEU A 353 10.88 -0.04 10.68
N MET A 354 10.91 -1.15 11.42
CA MET A 354 9.72 -1.72 12.05
C MET A 354 9.11 -0.77 13.09
N ALA A 355 9.91 0.03 13.78
CA ALA A 355 9.43 1.05 14.72
C ALA A 355 8.49 2.08 14.05
N GLY A 356 8.73 2.42 12.77
CA GLY A 356 7.86 3.30 11.99
C GLY A 356 6.48 2.69 11.73
N VAL A 357 6.45 1.42 11.30
CA VAL A 357 5.19 0.69 11.07
C VAL A 357 4.43 0.50 12.38
N LYS A 358 5.14 0.19 13.48
CA LYS A 358 4.56 0.10 14.81
C LYS A 358 3.91 1.41 15.25
N GLY A 359 4.60 2.54 15.03
CA GLY A 359 4.05 3.86 15.33
C GLY A 359 2.74 4.15 14.58
N PHE A 360 2.66 3.77 13.30
CA PHE A 360 1.41 3.88 12.54
C PHE A 360 0.28 3.01 13.09
N LEU A 361 0.56 1.73 13.37
CA LEU A 361 -0.43 0.79 13.90
C LEU A 361 -0.96 1.22 15.27
N GLU A 362 -0.12 1.86 16.10
CA GLU A 362 -0.52 2.37 17.41
C GLU A 362 -1.17 3.75 17.39
N ALA A 363 -0.84 4.62 16.43
CA ALA A 363 -1.54 5.89 16.31
C ALA A 363 -2.96 5.71 15.77
N ASN A 364 -3.20 4.65 14.99
CA ASN A 364 -4.48 4.33 14.37
C ASN A 364 -5.24 3.18 15.08
N ILE A 365 -5.22 3.14 16.40
CA ILE A 365 -6.04 2.18 17.16
C ILE A 365 -7.50 2.70 17.05
N PHE A 366 -8.34 2.35 16.07
CA PHE A 366 -8.86 1.01 15.74
C PHE A 366 -9.35 0.87 14.27
N TYR A 367 -9.44 -0.40 13.85
CA TYR A 367 -10.28 -0.94 12.76
C TYR A 367 -11.78 -0.82 13.03
#